data_AF-A0A8K0ST14-F1
#
_entry.id   AF-A0A8K0ST14-F1
#
_cell.length_a   1.000
_cell.length_b   1.000
_cell.length_c   1.000
_cell.angle_alpha   90.00
_cell.angle_beta   90.00
_cell.angle_gamma   90.00
#
_symmetry.space_group_name_H-M   'P 1'
#
loop_
_entity.id
_entity.type
_entity.pdbx_description
1 polymer ?
#
loop_
_entity_poly.entity_id
_entity_poly.type
_entity_poly.pdbx_seq_one_letter_code
_entity_poly.pdbx_strand_id
1 'polypeptide(L)'
;MVSLTFVNTTGAPVVSRDSAKRIRGHITRTNFAKRRQLKAAEQSSSPPESSVLADYWLATPQRVSSGAGLVDQQRSESMVIELWDTMFAHNAQDIRDPEARALWLNLICSDPALHDATMAVGMRHWSVDPTWKWTAGIHIHRAVSSLIQRIASGYAFTDSALAVAMTLAFGERLNQNDSSWKMHIDGAAQMIRQRRALGITAEPWWFTGLLICDCLNYVMKYSRSYDRSIVEAIGEDGNPDIVQVSEITERLAKLRDCINTCLQDPTSLSALRETISARVAAMLKELKGLQTHENNEVRAFSWSAQLLLHLSWQSAPPVDMTMMAKELSHALDCRPFPPCSYMEITSCPLMLGALAAEKGSQTRAWFLTKMRQAVMAPQLRGFDTKIEILRRGMARDDDVLMKPLRDLWSNEIGVAL
;
A
#
# COMPACT_ATOMS: atom_id res chain seq x y z
N MET A 1 11.49 28.12 7.40
CA MET A 1 10.05 27.81 7.26
C MET A 1 9.91 26.88 6.05
N VAL A 2 9.83 25.57 6.29
CA VAL A 2 9.82 24.54 5.23
C VAL A 2 8.39 24.41 4.70
N SER A 3 8.20 24.68 3.40
CA SER A 3 6.89 24.62 2.73
C SER A 3 6.44 23.17 2.55
N LEU A 4 5.26 22.83 3.06
CA LEU A 4 4.66 21.51 2.92
C LEU A 4 3.86 21.42 1.61
N THR A 5 4.12 20.40 0.78
CA THR A 5 3.41 20.16 -0.48
C THR A 5 2.27 19.18 -0.27
N PHE A 6 1.11 19.69 0.13
CA PHE A 6 -0.21 19.08 -0.07
C PHE A 6 -1.19 20.21 -0.41
N VAL A 7 -2.07 20.06 -1.39
CA VAL A 7 -2.89 21.20 -1.85
C VAL A 7 -4.29 21.21 -1.27
N ASN A 8 -4.52 22.29 -0.53
CA ASN A 8 -5.77 22.95 -0.21
C ASN A 8 -6.33 23.75 -1.40
N THR A 9 -7.65 23.80 -1.47
CA THR A 9 -8.49 24.66 -2.31
C THR A 9 -8.66 26.10 -1.78
N THR A 10 -8.02 26.51 -0.67
CA THR A 10 -8.10 27.88 -0.14
C THR A 10 -6.70 28.38 0.25
N GLY A 11 -6.30 29.53 -0.29
CA GLY A 11 -4.90 29.93 -0.41
C GLY A 11 -4.14 30.22 0.90
N ALA A 12 -2.97 29.59 1.04
CA ALA A 12 -1.65 30.06 1.53
C ALA A 12 -0.90 28.96 2.33
N PRO A 13 0.46 28.85 2.32
CA PRO A 13 1.48 29.57 1.55
C PRO A 13 2.29 28.71 0.54
N VAL A 14 2.64 29.37 -0.57
CA VAL A 14 3.64 29.07 -1.63
C VAL A 14 3.86 27.61 -2.03
N VAL A 15 2.87 27.08 -2.75
CA VAL A 15 3.04 26.00 -3.73
C VAL A 15 3.80 26.56 -4.94
N SER A 16 4.77 25.84 -5.49
CA SER A 16 5.39 26.25 -6.76
C SER A 16 4.32 26.37 -7.84
N ARG A 17 4.47 27.35 -8.75
CA ARG A 17 3.45 27.71 -9.75
C ARG A 17 3.04 26.49 -10.61
N ASP A 18 3.98 25.59 -10.87
CA ASP A 18 3.79 24.38 -11.66
C ASP A 18 3.05 23.27 -10.90
N SER A 19 3.36 23.06 -9.62
CA SER A 19 2.62 22.12 -8.76
C SER A 19 1.18 22.57 -8.58
N ALA A 20 0.94 23.87 -8.40
CA ALA A 20 -0.41 24.44 -8.33
C ALA A 20 -1.19 24.31 -9.66
N LYS A 21 -0.50 24.32 -10.81
CA LYS A 21 -1.11 24.13 -12.14
C LYS A 21 -1.49 22.67 -12.39
N ARG A 22 -0.59 21.72 -12.08
CA ARG A 22 -0.84 20.28 -12.22
C ARG A 22 -2.00 19.82 -11.34
N ILE A 23 -2.10 20.37 -10.13
CA ILE A 23 -3.13 20.02 -9.16
C ILE A 23 -4.49 20.63 -9.50
N ARG A 24 -4.53 21.89 -9.95
CA ARG A 24 -5.74 22.45 -10.56
C ARG A 24 -6.21 21.59 -11.72
N GLY A 25 -5.28 21.11 -12.55
CA GLY A 25 -5.58 20.15 -13.63
C GLY A 25 -6.13 18.81 -13.15
N HIS A 26 -5.67 18.28 -12.00
CA HIS A 26 -6.18 17.05 -11.39
C HIS A 26 -7.60 17.24 -10.84
N ILE A 27 -7.81 18.26 -10.00
CA ILE A 27 -9.14 18.60 -9.44
C ILE A 27 -10.13 18.88 -10.56
N THR A 28 -9.71 19.63 -11.58
CA THR A 28 -10.52 19.95 -12.75
C THR A 28 -10.86 18.67 -13.53
N ARG A 29 -9.91 17.75 -13.75
CA ARG A 29 -10.17 16.45 -14.38
C ARG A 29 -11.15 15.59 -13.58
N THR A 30 -10.98 15.51 -12.26
CA THR A 30 -11.88 14.76 -11.36
C THR A 30 -13.27 15.38 -11.33
N ASN A 31 -13.37 16.72 -11.27
CA ASN A 31 -14.64 17.45 -11.34
C ASN A 31 -15.32 17.34 -12.71
N PHE A 32 -14.56 17.29 -13.81
CA PHE A 32 -15.09 17.04 -15.15
C PHE A 32 -15.50 15.58 -15.34
N ALA A 33 -14.79 14.62 -14.76
CA ALA A 33 -15.21 13.22 -14.72
C ALA A 33 -16.53 13.08 -13.92
N LYS A 34 -16.62 13.76 -12.76
CA LYS A 34 -17.83 13.89 -11.95
C LYS A 34 -19.00 14.50 -12.74
N ARG A 35 -18.78 15.61 -13.47
CA ARG A 35 -19.82 16.21 -14.35
C ARG A 35 -20.26 15.29 -15.49
N ARG A 36 -19.35 14.49 -16.05
CA ARG A 36 -19.70 13.52 -17.10
C ARG A 36 -20.51 12.35 -16.54
N GLN A 37 -20.19 11.89 -15.34
CA GLN A 37 -20.98 10.87 -14.64
C GLN A 37 -22.37 11.41 -14.26
N LEU A 38 -22.49 12.66 -13.80
CA LEU A 38 -23.77 13.30 -13.52
C LEU A 38 -24.65 13.39 -14.77
N LYS A 39 -24.10 13.83 -15.90
CA LYS A 39 -24.83 13.86 -17.18
C LYS A 39 -25.24 12.48 -17.69
N ALA A 40 -24.41 11.46 -17.46
CA ALA A 40 -24.75 10.08 -17.83
C ALA A 40 -25.85 9.50 -16.93
N ALA A 41 -25.84 9.84 -15.64
CA ALA A 41 -26.88 9.45 -14.69
C ALA A 41 -28.23 10.15 -14.97
N GLU A 42 -28.20 11.46 -15.24
CA GLU A 42 -29.38 12.27 -15.63
C GLU A 42 -30.02 11.80 -16.95
N GLN A 43 -29.24 11.22 -17.86
CA GLN A 43 -29.76 10.63 -19.10
C GLN A 43 -30.36 9.23 -18.91
N SER A 44 -30.17 8.60 -17.74
CA SER A 44 -30.56 7.21 -17.47
C SER A 44 -31.70 7.03 -16.46
N SER A 45 -32.21 8.10 -15.85
CA SER A 45 -33.29 8.01 -14.85
C SER A 45 -34.28 9.16 -14.91
N SER A 46 -35.57 8.84 -15.02
CA SER A 46 -36.71 9.73 -14.71
C SER A 46 -36.66 10.17 -13.23
N PRO A 47 -37.21 11.35 -12.88
CA PRO A 47 -36.93 12.00 -11.60
C PRO A 47 -37.72 11.39 -10.44
N PRO A 48 -37.16 11.36 -9.22
CA PRO A 48 -37.95 11.56 -8.02
C PRO A 48 -37.52 12.81 -7.25
N GLU A 49 -38.54 13.63 -7.01
CA GLU A 49 -38.80 14.55 -5.89
C GLU A 49 -37.60 15.12 -5.10
N SER A 50 -37.37 16.40 -5.40
CA SER A 50 -36.63 17.38 -4.62
C SER A 50 -37.29 17.70 -3.28
N SER A 51 -36.57 17.60 -2.16
CA SER A 51 -36.78 18.48 -0.99
C SER A 51 -35.71 18.36 0.11
N VAL A 52 -34.77 17.40 0.09
CA VAL A 52 -33.82 17.22 1.22
C VAL A 52 -32.41 17.79 0.92
N LEU A 53 -32.14 18.20 -0.33
CA LEU A 53 -30.79 18.52 -0.81
C LEU A 53 -30.36 19.99 -0.64
N ALA A 54 -31.27 20.91 -0.32
CA ALA A 54 -30.94 22.34 -0.24
C ALA A 54 -30.39 22.77 1.14
N ASP A 55 -30.85 22.13 2.23
CA ASP A 55 -30.53 22.60 3.59
C ASP A 55 -29.13 22.20 4.08
N TYR A 56 -28.49 21.22 3.44
CA TYR A 56 -27.17 20.73 3.87
C TYR A 56 -25.99 21.61 3.42
N TRP A 57 -26.19 22.55 2.50
CA TRP A 57 -25.13 23.40 1.97
C TRP A 57 -24.85 24.67 2.77
N LEU A 58 -25.64 24.97 3.83
CA LEU A 58 -25.54 26.23 4.59
C LEU A 58 -25.18 26.08 6.09
N ALA A 59 -24.87 24.88 6.58
CA ALA A 59 -24.51 24.70 7.98
C ALA A 59 -23.02 25.02 8.26
N THR A 60 -22.76 26.25 8.65
CA THR A 60 -21.56 26.70 9.38
C THR A 60 -21.39 25.87 10.67
N PRO A 61 -20.17 25.57 11.18
CA PRO A 61 -20.00 24.61 12.25
C PRO A 61 -20.44 25.20 13.58
N GLN A 62 -21.62 24.79 14.05
CA GLN A 62 -22.01 24.99 15.44
C GLN A 62 -21.44 23.87 16.30
N ARG A 63 -20.70 24.25 17.34
CA ARG A 63 -20.35 23.40 18.47
C ARG A 63 -21.63 22.76 19.02
N VAL A 64 -21.72 21.43 18.98
CA VAL A 64 -22.76 20.70 19.71
C VAL A 64 -22.08 19.80 20.73
N SER A 65 -22.32 20.12 22.00
CA SER A 65 -22.11 19.19 23.11
C SER A 65 -23.41 18.48 23.44
N SER A 66 -23.27 17.23 23.90
CA SER A 66 -24.21 16.37 24.66
C SER A 66 -25.35 15.67 23.89
N GLY A 67 -25.38 14.33 24.01
CA GLY A 67 -26.50 13.46 23.62
C GLY A 67 -26.38 12.80 22.24
N ALA A 68 -26.52 13.58 21.17
CA ALA A 68 -26.56 13.06 19.79
C ALA A 68 -25.21 12.50 19.28
N GLY A 69 -24.10 12.98 19.85
CA GLY A 69 -22.76 12.54 19.47
C GLY A 69 -22.46 11.07 19.78
N LEU A 70 -23.10 10.49 20.81
CA LEU A 70 -22.87 9.09 21.19
C LEU A 70 -23.50 8.11 20.19
N VAL A 71 -24.71 8.40 19.70
CA VAL A 71 -25.41 7.55 18.72
C VAL A 71 -24.74 7.64 17.34
N ASP A 72 -24.30 8.84 16.96
CA ASP A 72 -23.57 9.06 15.69
C ASP A 72 -22.18 8.40 15.74
N GLN A 73 -21.47 8.51 16.88
CA GLN A 73 -20.18 7.84 17.11
C GLN A 73 -20.31 6.31 17.11
N GLN A 74 -21.32 5.75 17.80
CA GLN A 74 -21.54 4.30 17.85
C GLN A 74 -21.92 3.72 16.48
N ARG A 75 -22.69 4.47 15.67
CA ARG A 75 -23.00 4.11 14.29
C ARG A 75 -21.77 4.18 13.38
N SER A 76 -20.91 5.18 13.59
CA SER A 76 -19.64 5.35 12.88
C SER A 76 -18.67 4.20 13.18
N GLU A 77 -18.51 3.85 14.47
CA GLU A 77 -17.69 2.73 14.93
C GLU A 77 -18.17 1.39 14.35
N SER A 78 -19.48 1.14 14.35
CA SER A 78 -20.07 -0.06 13.74
C SER A 78 -19.75 -0.17 12.25
N MET A 79 -19.75 0.96 11.52
CA MET A 79 -19.47 0.98 10.09
C MET A 79 -17.97 0.74 9.80
N VAL A 80 -17.08 1.27 10.64
CA VAL A 80 -15.64 0.98 10.56
C VAL A 80 -15.36 -0.50 10.81
N ILE A 81 -16.04 -1.12 11.78
CA ILE A 81 -15.92 -2.55 12.07
C ILE A 81 -16.41 -3.39 10.89
N GLU A 82 -17.57 -3.06 10.32
CA GLU A 82 -18.12 -3.75 9.13
C GLU A 82 -17.16 -3.65 7.94
N LEU A 83 -16.58 -2.46 7.73
CA LEU A 83 -15.59 -2.25 6.69
C LEU A 83 -14.30 -3.03 6.96
N TRP A 84 -13.84 -3.08 8.22
CA TRP A 84 -12.69 -3.88 8.62
C TRP A 84 -12.92 -5.36 8.31
N ASP A 85 -14.02 -5.93 8.77
CA ASP A 85 -14.37 -7.32 8.50
C ASP A 85 -14.54 -7.60 7.00
N THR A 86 -14.84 -6.58 6.21
CA THR A 86 -14.84 -6.65 4.74
C THR A 86 -13.44 -6.68 4.14
N MET A 87 -12.54 -5.80 4.58
CA MET A 87 -11.16 -5.70 4.07
C MET A 87 -10.29 -6.90 4.47
N PHE A 88 -10.61 -7.54 5.60
CA PHE A 88 -9.84 -8.64 6.19
C PHE A 88 -10.61 -9.96 6.23
N ALA A 89 -11.71 -10.10 5.49
CA ALA A 89 -12.69 -11.20 5.61
C ALA A 89 -12.10 -12.62 5.67
N HIS A 90 -11.05 -12.91 4.91
CA HIS A 90 -10.41 -14.23 4.85
C HIS A 90 -9.20 -14.38 5.79
N ASN A 91 -8.75 -13.28 6.39
CA ASN A 91 -7.71 -13.25 7.42
C ASN A 91 -8.28 -12.93 8.82
N ALA A 92 -9.59 -12.74 8.96
CA ALA A 92 -10.24 -12.40 10.22
C ALA A 92 -10.07 -13.49 11.30
N GLN A 93 -9.94 -14.76 10.88
CA GLN A 93 -9.63 -15.90 11.75
C GLN A 93 -8.13 -16.02 12.07
N ASP A 94 -7.27 -15.35 11.29
CA ASP A 94 -5.81 -15.34 11.45
C ASP A 94 -5.32 -14.12 12.25
N ILE A 95 -6.22 -13.32 12.82
CA ILE A 95 -5.86 -12.26 13.77
C ILE A 95 -5.38 -12.95 15.05
N ARG A 96 -4.08 -13.28 15.08
CA ARG A 96 -3.40 -13.90 16.23
C ARG A 96 -3.28 -12.95 17.41
N ASP A 97 -3.40 -11.63 17.16
CA ASP A 97 -3.30 -10.59 18.16
C ASP A 97 -4.57 -9.70 18.17
N PRO A 98 -5.54 -10.01 19.06
CA PRO A 98 -6.73 -9.19 19.26
C PRO A 98 -6.43 -7.77 19.77
N GLU A 99 -5.31 -7.58 20.49
CA GLU A 99 -4.90 -6.28 21.04
C GLU A 99 -4.44 -5.35 19.92
N ALA A 100 -3.64 -5.87 18.99
CA ALA A 100 -3.26 -5.23 17.74
C ALA A 100 -4.48 -4.69 16.96
N ARG A 101 -5.53 -5.51 16.77
CA ARG A 101 -6.78 -5.07 16.12
C ARG A 101 -7.43 -3.91 16.88
N ALA A 102 -7.52 -4.02 18.21
CA ALA A 102 -8.10 -2.98 19.04
C ALA A 102 -7.32 -1.66 18.96
N LEU A 103 -5.97 -1.72 18.95
CA LEU A 103 -5.11 -0.55 18.78
C LEU A 103 -5.36 0.16 17.45
N TRP A 104 -5.51 -0.58 16.34
CA TRP A 104 -5.84 0.01 15.04
C TRP A 104 -7.22 0.68 15.03
N LEU A 105 -8.25 -0.01 15.52
CA LEU A 105 -9.60 0.54 15.58
C LEU A 105 -9.65 1.77 16.48
N ASN A 106 -8.99 1.74 17.64
CA ASN A 106 -8.87 2.90 18.52
C ASN A 106 -8.17 4.07 17.83
N LEU A 107 -7.11 3.83 17.06
CA LEU A 107 -6.43 4.87 16.30
C LEU A 107 -7.35 5.48 15.23
N ILE A 108 -8.11 4.66 14.50
CA ILE A 108 -9.07 5.13 13.48
C ILE A 108 -10.19 5.95 14.12
N CYS A 109 -10.80 5.45 15.20
CA CYS A 109 -11.95 6.09 15.82
C CYS A 109 -11.58 7.33 16.65
N SER A 110 -10.36 7.42 17.17
CA SER A 110 -9.89 8.59 17.93
C SER A 110 -9.56 9.80 17.05
N ASP A 111 -9.42 9.62 15.74
CA ASP A 111 -9.01 10.67 14.82
C ASP A 111 -9.99 10.84 13.65
N PRO A 112 -10.77 11.94 13.60
CA PRO A 112 -11.77 12.14 12.54
C PRO A 112 -11.20 12.16 11.12
N ALA A 113 -9.98 12.66 10.93
CA ALA A 113 -9.36 12.70 9.61
C ALA A 113 -8.97 11.28 9.15
N LEU A 114 -8.48 10.45 10.07
CA LEU A 114 -8.12 9.07 9.78
C LEU A 114 -9.36 8.20 9.57
N HIS A 115 -10.40 8.42 10.38
CA HIS A 115 -11.72 7.84 10.18
C HIS A 115 -12.22 8.14 8.76
N ASP A 116 -12.29 9.41 8.37
CA ASP A 116 -12.74 9.82 7.05
C ASP A 116 -11.85 9.24 5.93
N ALA A 117 -10.53 9.19 6.10
CA ALA A 117 -9.64 8.60 5.11
C ALA A 117 -9.91 7.09 4.93
N THR A 118 -10.07 6.38 6.04
CA THR A 118 -10.36 4.94 6.07
C THR A 118 -11.70 4.64 5.42
N MET A 119 -12.75 5.36 5.81
CA MET A 119 -14.08 5.22 5.23
C MET A 119 -14.07 5.53 3.73
N ALA A 120 -13.40 6.60 3.31
CA ALA A 120 -13.31 6.95 1.90
C ALA A 120 -12.68 5.85 1.04
N VAL A 121 -11.53 5.34 1.47
CA VAL A 121 -10.78 4.31 0.74
C VAL A 121 -11.54 2.99 0.79
N GLY A 122 -12.01 2.59 1.97
CA GLY A 122 -12.80 1.40 2.19
C GLY A 122 -14.07 1.36 1.35
N MET A 123 -14.95 2.36 1.50
CA MET A 123 -16.21 2.44 0.76
C MET A 123 -15.99 2.45 -0.76
N ARG A 124 -14.97 3.16 -1.25
CA ARG A 124 -14.72 3.27 -2.70
C ARG A 124 -14.29 1.96 -3.33
N HIS A 125 -13.46 1.19 -2.62
CA HIS A 125 -12.76 0.03 -3.19
C HIS A 125 -13.27 -1.32 -2.69
N TRP A 126 -13.98 -1.34 -1.57
CA TRP A 126 -14.52 -2.53 -0.91
C TRP A 126 -16.04 -2.44 -0.65
N SER A 127 -16.77 -1.48 -1.24
CA SER A 127 -18.24 -1.53 -1.32
C SER A 127 -18.79 -1.63 -2.74
N VAL A 128 -19.73 -2.56 -2.94
CA VAL A 128 -20.49 -2.72 -4.19
C VAL A 128 -21.68 -1.79 -4.28
N ASP A 129 -22.08 -1.19 -3.15
CA ASP A 129 -23.19 -0.25 -3.10
C ASP A 129 -22.81 1.06 -3.83
N PRO A 130 -23.54 1.45 -4.90
CA PRO A 130 -23.31 2.71 -5.59
C PRO A 130 -23.43 3.94 -4.69
N THR A 131 -24.27 3.89 -3.64
CA THR A 131 -24.44 4.99 -2.68
C THR A 131 -23.19 5.19 -1.82
N TRP A 132 -22.48 4.11 -1.48
CA TRP A 132 -21.23 4.19 -0.74
C TRP A 132 -20.11 4.83 -1.55
N LYS A 133 -20.12 4.68 -2.88
CA LYS A 133 -19.17 5.40 -3.75
C LYS A 133 -19.37 6.90 -3.70
N TRP A 134 -20.62 7.36 -3.57
CA TRP A 134 -20.92 8.78 -3.35
C TRP A 134 -20.45 9.24 -1.96
N THR A 135 -20.80 8.50 -0.92
CA THR A 135 -20.40 8.79 0.47
C THR A 135 -18.88 8.80 0.65
N ALA A 136 -18.16 7.92 -0.05
CA ALA A 136 -16.70 7.94 -0.12
C ALA A 136 -16.13 9.27 -0.64
N GLY A 137 -16.84 9.93 -1.55
CA GLY A 137 -16.50 11.26 -2.07
C GLY A 137 -16.61 12.37 -1.01
N ILE A 138 -17.54 12.23 -0.07
CA ILE A 138 -17.68 13.15 1.05
C ILE A 138 -16.56 12.93 2.06
N HIS A 139 -16.32 11.67 2.43
CA HIS A 139 -15.25 11.32 3.38
C HIS A 139 -13.86 11.71 2.87
N ILE A 140 -13.53 11.48 1.59
CA ILE A 140 -12.21 11.89 1.08
C ILE A 140 -12.01 13.41 1.16
N HIS A 141 -13.07 14.18 0.90
CA HIS A 141 -13.02 15.64 0.98
C HIS A 141 -12.76 16.10 2.42
N ARG A 142 -13.45 15.51 3.40
CA ARG A 142 -13.25 15.80 4.83
C ARG A 142 -11.86 15.41 5.29
N ALA A 143 -11.39 14.20 4.96
CA ALA A 143 -10.06 13.72 5.31
C ALA A 143 -8.95 14.65 4.80
N VAL A 144 -9.01 15.01 3.51
CA VAL A 144 -8.03 15.92 2.89
C VAL A 144 -8.08 17.31 3.52
N SER A 145 -9.28 17.86 3.73
CA SER A 145 -9.46 19.18 4.35
C SER A 145 -8.92 19.22 5.78
N SER A 146 -9.19 18.19 6.58
CA SER A 146 -8.66 18.06 7.94
C SER A 146 -7.14 17.93 7.96
N LEU A 147 -6.56 17.13 7.04
CA LEU A 147 -5.11 16.98 6.93
C LEU A 147 -4.43 18.31 6.57
N ILE A 148 -5.00 19.05 5.62
CA ILE A 148 -4.56 20.40 5.25
C ILE A 148 -4.60 21.34 6.46
N GLN A 149 -5.69 21.32 7.23
CA GLN A 149 -5.82 22.18 8.40
C GLN A 149 -4.74 21.87 9.44
N ARG A 150 -4.43 20.59 9.66
CA ARG A 150 -3.33 20.16 10.54
C ARG A 150 -1.96 20.62 10.06
N ILE A 151 -1.73 20.54 8.76
CA ILE A 151 -0.52 21.05 8.13
C ILE A 151 -0.39 22.56 8.36
N ALA A 152 -1.45 23.31 8.07
CA ALA A 152 -1.48 24.77 8.23
C ALA A 152 -1.31 25.21 9.70
N SER A 153 -1.82 24.41 10.65
CA SER A 153 -1.70 24.68 12.09
C SER A 153 -0.40 24.16 12.71
N GLY A 154 0.46 23.48 11.95
CA GLY A 154 1.73 22.94 12.44
C GLY A 154 1.60 21.64 13.25
N TYR A 155 0.42 21.00 13.26
CA TYR A 155 0.13 19.76 14.00
C TYR A 155 0.13 18.50 13.10
N ALA A 156 0.82 18.54 11.95
CA ALA A 156 0.89 17.41 11.03
C ALA A 156 1.90 16.31 11.43
N PHE A 157 2.51 16.41 12.61
CA PHE A 157 3.54 15.48 13.07
C PHE A 157 2.99 14.28 13.87
N THR A 158 1.66 14.12 14.03
CA THR A 158 1.07 13.02 14.79
C THR A 158 1.07 11.70 14.02
N ASP A 159 1.04 10.57 14.75
CA ASP A 159 0.92 9.24 14.14
C ASP A 159 -0.34 9.11 13.27
N SER A 160 -1.44 9.72 13.71
CA SER A 160 -2.69 9.74 12.96
C SER A 160 -2.61 10.55 11.68
N ALA A 161 -1.89 11.70 11.66
CA ALA A 161 -1.68 12.47 10.44
C ALA A 161 -0.87 11.69 9.40
N LEU A 162 0.17 10.95 9.86
CA LEU A 162 0.93 10.07 8.99
C LEU A 162 0.05 8.91 8.47
N ALA A 163 -0.77 8.29 9.32
CA ALA A 163 -1.71 7.25 8.91
C ALA A 163 -2.71 7.76 7.85
N VAL A 164 -3.24 8.99 7.99
CA VAL A 164 -4.13 9.62 7.00
C VAL A 164 -3.41 9.72 5.65
N ALA A 165 -2.18 10.24 5.62
CA ALA A 165 -1.42 10.41 4.39
C ALA A 165 -1.15 9.05 3.71
N MET A 166 -0.77 8.02 4.48
CA MET A 166 -0.52 6.68 3.96
C MET A 166 -1.80 6.00 3.44
N THR A 167 -2.92 6.13 4.14
CA THR A 167 -4.22 5.61 3.70
C THR A 167 -4.67 6.27 2.40
N LEU A 168 -4.54 7.60 2.29
CA LEU A 168 -4.86 8.31 1.05
C LEU A 168 -3.93 7.93 -0.11
N ALA A 169 -2.62 7.79 0.15
CA ALA A 169 -1.67 7.30 -0.85
C ALA A 169 -2.09 5.92 -1.37
N PHE A 170 -2.42 5.00 -0.47
CA PHE A 170 -2.89 3.66 -0.82
C PHE A 170 -4.19 3.71 -1.65
N GLY A 171 -5.15 4.56 -1.28
CA GLY A 171 -6.35 4.84 -2.06
C GLY A 171 -6.08 5.34 -3.48
N GLU A 172 -5.11 6.26 -3.65
CA GLU A 172 -4.72 6.75 -4.97
C GLU A 172 -4.00 5.68 -5.79
N ARG A 173 -3.25 4.80 -5.14
CA ARG A 173 -2.62 3.66 -5.82
C ARG A 173 -3.67 2.68 -6.35
N LEU A 174 -4.71 2.38 -5.57
CA LEU A 174 -5.85 1.58 -6.01
C LEU A 174 -6.61 2.22 -7.19
N ASN A 175 -6.65 3.56 -7.23
CA ASN A 175 -7.21 4.33 -8.34
C ASN A 175 -6.24 4.54 -9.52
N GLN A 176 -5.05 3.93 -9.47
CA GLN A 176 -4.02 4.01 -10.52
C GLN A 176 -3.56 5.45 -10.80
N ASN A 177 -3.61 6.29 -9.78
CA ASN A 177 -3.28 7.68 -9.89
C ASN A 177 -1.89 7.94 -9.31
N ASP A 178 -0.86 7.54 -10.06
CA ASP A 178 0.53 7.61 -9.60
C ASP A 178 0.97 9.03 -9.23
N SER A 179 0.41 10.04 -9.91
CA SER A 179 0.68 11.44 -9.58
C SER A 179 0.13 11.80 -8.21
N SER A 180 -1.11 11.42 -7.88
CA SER A 180 -1.68 11.71 -6.56
C SER A 180 -1.12 10.82 -5.46
N TRP A 181 -0.84 9.55 -5.77
CA TRP A 181 -0.07 8.68 -4.88
C TRP A 181 1.25 9.34 -4.49
N LYS A 182 2.05 9.81 -5.46
CA LYS A 182 3.34 10.43 -5.17
C LYS A 182 3.19 11.71 -4.35
N MET A 183 2.15 12.51 -4.60
CA MET A 183 1.86 13.70 -3.77
C MET A 183 1.61 13.32 -2.30
N HIS A 184 0.84 12.27 -2.03
CA HIS A 184 0.58 11.84 -0.66
C HIS A 184 1.84 11.27 0.02
N ILE A 185 2.64 10.50 -0.72
CA ILE A 185 3.93 9.97 -0.26
C ILE A 185 4.93 11.09 0.06
N ASP A 186 5.10 12.05 -0.84
CA ASP A 186 6.00 13.19 -0.63
C ASP A 186 5.62 13.99 0.61
N GLY A 187 4.33 14.10 0.83
CA GLY A 187 3.82 14.80 1.97
C GLY A 187 3.94 13.99 3.27
N ALA A 188 3.77 12.67 3.25
CA ALA A 188 4.11 11.78 4.37
C ALA A 188 5.59 11.92 4.75
N ALA A 189 6.49 11.93 3.76
CA ALA A 189 7.91 12.19 3.95
C ALA A 189 8.18 13.55 4.62
N GLN A 190 7.41 14.59 4.28
CA GLN A 190 7.56 15.88 4.96
C GLN A 190 7.06 15.87 6.40
N MET A 191 5.98 15.15 6.71
CA MET A 191 5.49 14.95 8.08
C MET A 191 6.55 14.26 8.94
N ILE A 192 7.24 13.25 8.38
CA ILE A 192 8.37 12.59 9.06
C ILE A 192 9.51 13.58 9.30
N ARG A 193 9.90 14.39 8.31
CA ARG A 193 10.92 15.44 8.52
C ARG A 193 10.51 16.45 9.61
N GLN A 194 9.23 16.78 9.72
CA GLN A 194 8.74 17.63 10.82
C GLN A 194 8.83 16.93 12.17
N ARG A 195 8.49 15.64 12.27
CA ARG A 195 8.72 14.84 13.47
C ARG A 195 10.18 14.88 13.89
N ARG A 196 11.11 14.67 12.96
CA ARG A 196 12.56 14.75 13.21
C ARG A 196 12.98 16.12 13.71
N ALA A 197 12.50 17.20 13.08
CA ALA A 197 12.80 18.58 13.51
C ALA A 197 12.29 18.89 14.93
N LEU A 198 11.29 18.15 15.42
CA LEU A 198 10.75 18.25 16.78
C LEU A 198 11.39 17.25 17.77
N GLY A 199 12.42 16.50 17.35
CA GLY A 199 13.07 15.47 18.17
C GLY A 199 12.27 14.18 18.32
N ILE A 200 11.21 13.99 17.54
CA ILE A 200 10.41 12.76 17.53
C ILE A 200 11.06 11.79 16.54
N THR A 201 11.87 10.87 17.07
CA THR A 201 12.60 9.85 16.29
C THR A 201 11.82 8.53 16.15
N ALA A 202 10.98 8.21 17.14
CA ALA A 202 10.17 7.00 17.15
C ALA A 202 9.14 6.99 16.01
N GLU A 203 9.04 5.85 15.33
CA GLU A 203 8.01 5.60 14.32
C GLU A 203 6.73 5.04 14.95
N PRO A 204 5.56 5.29 14.34
CA PRO A 204 4.34 4.60 14.75
C PRO A 204 4.52 3.08 14.65
N TRP A 205 3.96 2.34 15.61
CA TRP A 205 4.16 0.89 15.73
C TRP A 205 3.77 0.10 14.46
N TRP A 206 2.84 0.60 13.65
CA TRP A 206 2.40 -0.03 12.40
C TRP A 206 3.29 0.29 11.19
N PHE A 207 4.13 1.31 11.29
CA PHE A 207 4.78 1.93 10.14
C PHE A 207 5.91 1.08 9.58
N THR A 208 6.75 0.50 10.46
CA THR A 208 7.86 -0.37 10.07
C THR A 208 7.40 -1.56 9.24
N GLY A 209 6.40 -2.29 9.72
CA GLY A 209 5.86 -3.45 9.00
C GLY A 209 5.25 -3.08 7.65
N LEU A 210 4.54 -1.95 7.58
CA LEU A 210 3.95 -1.44 6.33
C LEU A 210 5.01 -1.15 5.27
N LEU A 211 6.13 -0.52 5.63
CA LEU A 211 7.19 -0.18 4.68
C LEU A 211 7.99 -1.42 4.25
N ILE A 212 8.40 -2.25 5.22
CA ILE A 212 9.20 -3.44 4.94
C ILE A 212 8.44 -4.42 4.04
N CYS A 213 7.14 -4.63 4.30
CA CYS A 213 6.32 -5.55 3.50
C CYS A 213 6.15 -5.11 2.03
N ASP A 214 6.46 -3.85 1.71
CA ASP A 214 6.30 -3.29 0.37
C ASP A 214 7.64 -3.06 -0.36
N CYS A 215 8.76 -3.29 0.31
CA CYS A 215 10.10 -3.13 -0.26
C CYS A 215 10.33 -4.00 -1.51
N LEU A 216 9.88 -5.26 -1.50
CA LEU A 216 10.01 -6.09 -2.72
C LEU A 216 9.05 -5.69 -3.83
N ASN A 217 7.89 -5.12 -3.51
CA ASN A 217 7.05 -4.55 -4.55
C ASN A 217 7.73 -3.34 -5.21
N TYR A 218 8.48 -2.55 -4.45
CA TYR A 218 9.34 -1.50 -5.00
C TYR A 218 10.41 -2.06 -5.93
N VAL A 219 11.13 -3.11 -5.51
CA VAL A 219 12.11 -3.80 -6.37
C VAL A 219 11.47 -4.24 -7.68
N MET A 220 10.23 -4.71 -7.63
CA MET A 220 9.44 -5.14 -8.78
C MET A 220 8.74 -4.00 -9.55
N LYS A 221 8.92 -2.74 -9.12
CA LYS A 221 8.41 -1.50 -9.72
C LYS A 221 6.88 -1.30 -9.61
N TYR A 222 6.24 -1.84 -8.57
CA TYR A 222 4.82 -1.62 -8.27
C TYR A 222 4.55 -1.37 -6.77
N SER A 223 5.39 -0.59 -6.10
CA SER A 223 5.21 -0.26 -4.68
C SER A 223 3.85 0.40 -4.37
N ARG A 224 3.30 0.08 -3.21
CA ARG A 224 2.02 0.60 -2.69
C ARG A 224 2.24 1.78 -1.76
N SER A 225 3.22 1.65 -0.88
CA SER A 225 3.49 2.52 0.26
C SER A 225 4.96 2.91 0.37
N TYR A 226 5.87 2.04 -0.08
CA TYR A 226 7.30 2.32 -0.04
C TYR A 226 7.71 3.28 -1.16
N ASP A 227 8.49 4.28 -0.78
CA ASP A 227 9.18 5.21 -1.69
C ASP A 227 10.45 5.73 -1.02
N ARG A 228 11.48 6.00 -1.83
CA ARG A 228 12.78 6.48 -1.33
C ARG A 228 12.65 7.78 -0.53
N SER A 229 11.72 8.67 -0.90
CA SER A 229 11.52 9.93 -0.19
C SER A 229 11.09 9.76 1.27
N ILE A 230 10.39 8.66 1.60
CA ILE A 230 10.02 8.32 2.98
C ILE A 230 11.26 7.87 3.74
N VAL A 231 12.06 6.98 3.18
CA VAL A 231 13.30 6.49 3.80
C VAL A 231 14.29 7.64 4.05
N GLU A 232 14.48 8.50 3.06
CA GLU A 232 15.30 9.70 3.18
C GLU A 232 14.78 10.66 4.27
N ALA A 233 13.47 10.72 4.49
CA ALA A 233 12.88 11.52 5.55
C ALA A 233 13.07 10.93 6.94
N ILE A 234 13.05 9.59 7.05
CA ILE A 234 13.31 8.84 8.28
C ILE A 234 14.75 9.11 8.74
N GLY A 235 15.71 9.08 7.81
CA GLY A 235 17.12 9.36 8.06
C GLY A 235 17.84 8.26 8.83
N GLU A 236 19.12 8.50 9.14
CA GLU A 236 20.00 7.53 9.83
C GLU A 236 19.56 7.26 11.29
N ASP A 237 18.97 8.25 11.96
CA ASP A 237 18.43 8.13 13.32
C ASP A 237 17.06 7.43 13.39
N GLY A 238 16.62 6.87 12.26
CA GLY A 238 15.35 6.19 12.13
C GLY A 238 15.30 4.81 12.78
N ASN A 239 14.19 4.10 12.56
CA ASN A 239 14.11 2.70 12.95
C ASN A 239 15.18 1.88 12.19
N PRO A 240 16.07 1.14 12.90
CA PRO A 240 17.22 0.47 12.29
C PRO A 240 16.80 -0.60 11.28
N ASP A 241 15.67 -1.28 11.49
CA ASP A 241 15.14 -2.29 10.59
C ASP A 241 14.77 -1.66 9.24
N ILE A 242 14.12 -0.48 9.26
CA ILE A 242 13.74 0.23 8.03
C ILE A 242 15.00 0.66 7.28
N VAL A 243 15.98 1.24 7.98
CA VAL A 243 17.23 1.70 7.37
C VAL A 243 17.96 0.54 6.71
N GLN A 244 18.23 -0.54 7.45
CA GLN A 244 18.92 -1.73 6.94
C GLN A 244 18.19 -2.36 5.74
N VAL A 245 16.88 -2.60 5.86
CA VAL A 245 16.09 -3.19 4.77
C VAL A 245 16.06 -2.28 3.54
N SER A 246 15.98 -0.97 3.72
CA SER A 246 15.94 -0.01 2.62
C SER A 246 17.25 0.02 1.81
N GLU A 247 18.41 -0.04 2.47
CA GLU A 247 19.71 -0.09 1.81
C GLU A 247 19.88 -1.36 0.97
N ILE A 248 19.44 -2.50 1.52
CA ILE A 248 19.41 -3.77 0.79
C ILE A 248 18.44 -3.68 -0.39
N THR A 249 17.26 -3.10 -0.18
CA THR A 249 16.22 -2.93 -1.21
C THR A 249 16.73 -2.14 -2.41
N GLU A 250 17.45 -1.04 -2.17
CA GLU A 250 18.05 -0.22 -3.23
C GLU A 250 19.14 -0.95 -4.01
N ARG A 251 20.00 -1.71 -3.32
CA ARG A 251 21.02 -2.54 -3.98
C ARG A 251 20.38 -3.68 -4.77
N LEU A 252 19.31 -4.27 -4.25
CA LEU A 252 18.57 -5.36 -4.89
C LEU A 252 17.84 -4.87 -6.15
N ALA A 253 17.21 -3.70 -6.11
CA ALA A 253 16.60 -3.07 -7.29
C ALA A 253 17.63 -2.82 -8.40
N LYS A 254 18.79 -2.26 -8.07
CA LYS A 254 19.89 -2.05 -9.02
C LYS A 254 20.44 -3.36 -9.57
N LEU A 255 20.58 -4.38 -8.73
CA LEU A 255 21.09 -5.70 -9.14
C LEU A 255 20.12 -6.40 -10.09
N ARG A 256 18.81 -6.33 -9.84
CA ARG A 256 17.78 -6.85 -10.74
C ARG A 256 17.85 -6.17 -12.11
N ASP A 257 17.96 -4.84 -12.15
CA ASP A 257 18.08 -4.10 -13.41
C ASP A 257 19.36 -4.54 -14.19
N CYS A 258 20.47 -4.82 -13.49
CA CYS A 258 21.69 -5.38 -14.10
C CYS A 258 21.50 -6.80 -14.64
N ILE A 259 20.82 -7.68 -13.89
CA ILE A 259 20.53 -9.07 -14.29
C ILE A 259 19.70 -9.06 -15.58
N ASN A 260 18.61 -8.29 -15.61
CA ASN A 260 17.74 -8.21 -16.79
C ASN A 260 18.50 -7.70 -18.02
N THR A 261 19.31 -6.66 -17.87
CA THR A 261 20.14 -6.12 -18.96
C THR A 261 21.13 -7.18 -19.48
N CYS A 262 21.80 -7.90 -18.58
CA CYS A 262 22.76 -8.94 -18.93
C CYS A 262 22.11 -10.14 -19.66
N LEU A 263 20.88 -10.50 -19.29
CA LEU A 263 20.16 -11.61 -19.92
C LEU A 263 19.61 -11.25 -21.31
N GLN A 264 19.44 -9.97 -21.61
CA GLN A 264 18.98 -9.47 -22.92
C GLN A 264 20.11 -9.33 -23.95
N ASP A 265 21.37 -9.15 -23.53
CA ASP A 265 22.53 -9.06 -24.42
C ASP A 265 23.58 -10.15 -24.11
N PRO A 266 23.49 -11.31 -24.79
CA PRO A 266 24.41 -12.41 -24.59
C PRO A 266 25.84 -12.18 -25.13
N THR A 267 26.14 -11.06 -25.79
CA THR A 267 27.43 -10.88 -26.47
C THR A 267 28.52 -10.24 -25.60
N SER A 268 28.17 -9.65 -24.45
CA SER A 268 29.09 -8.97 -23.51
C SER A 268 29.42 -9.80 -22.23
N LEU A 269 29.25 -11.13 -22.29
CA LEU A 269 28.82 -11.92 -21.13
C LEU A 269 29.83 -12.32 -20.05
N SER A 270 31.09 -12.63 -20.33
CA SER A 270 31.91 -13.37 -19.35
C SER A 270 32.25 -12.55 -18.10
N ALA A 271 32.87 -11.38 -18.27
CA ALA A 271 33.27 -10.50 -17.17
C ALA A 271 32.06 -9.92 -16.41
N LEU A 272 30.96 -9.63 -17.11
CA LEU A 272 29.73 -9.11 -16.49
C LEU A 272 29.03 -10.19 -15.65
N ARG A 273 28.99 -11.44 -16.13
CA ARG A 273 28.38 -12.58 -15.42
C ARG A 273 29.12 -12.89 -14.13
N GLU A 274 30.44 -12.87 -14.12
CA GLU A 274 31.25 -13.03 -12.91
C GLU A 274 30.96 -11.91 -11.90
N THR A 275 30.90 -10.66 -12.37
CA THR A 275 30.58 -9.50 -11.54
C THR A 275 29.18 -9.61 -10.92
N ILE A 276 28.16 -9.98 -11.70
CA ILE A 276 26.80 -10.19 -11.20
C ILE A 276 26.78 -11.33 -10.19
N SER A 277 27.44 -12.45 -10.48
CA SER A 277 27.47 -13.61 -9.59
C SER A 277 28.12 -13.28 -8.24
N ALA A 278 29.22 -12.51 -8.25
CA ALA A 278 29.86 -12.03 -7.02
C ALA A 278 28.93 -11.11 -6.21
N ARG A 279 28.19 -10.21 -6.87
CA ARG A 279 27.21 -9.32 -6.23
C ARG A 279 26.02 -10.10 -5.64
N VAL A 280 25.51 -11.08 -6.36
CA VAL A 280 24.45 -11.99 -5.89
C VAL A 280 24.92 -12.76 -4.66
N ALA A 281 26.11 -13.37 -4.71
CA ALA A 281 26.67 -14.12 -3.58
C ALA A 281 26.88 -13.24 -2.34
N ALA A 282 27.40 -12.03 -2.50
CA ALA A 282 27.57 -11.08 -1.40
C ALA A 282 26.22 -10.70 -0.77
N MET A 283 25.19 -10.45 -1.60
CA MET A 283 23.86 -10.10 -1.12
C MET A 283 23.17 -11.28 -0.43
N LEU A 284 23.28 -12.50 -0.95
CA LEU A 284 22.76 -13.70 -0.29
C LEU A 284 23.39 -13.91 1.09
N LYS A 285 24.71 -13.69 1.22
CA LYS A 285 25.41 -13.78 2.51
C LYS A 285 24.86 -12.78 3.53
N GLU A 286 24.62 -11.54 3.11
CA GLU A 286 24.06 -10.50 3.96
C GLU A 286 22.61 -10.81 4.37
N LEU A 287 21.76 -11.18 3.41
CA LEU A 287 20.37 -11.55 3.65
C LEU A 287 20.27 -12.74 4.63
N LYS A 288 21.18 -13.71 4.55
CA LYS A 288 21.24 -14.83 5.49
C LYS A 288 21.39 -14.36 6.94
N GLY A 289 22.11 -13.28 7.19
CA GLY A 289 22.26 -12.68 8.52
C GLY A 289 20.95 -12.15 9.11
N LEU A 290 19.95 -11.86 8.28
CA LEU A 290 18.64 -11.34 8.69
C LEU A 290 17.60 -12.43 8.98
N GLN A 291 17.92 -13.71 8.75
CA GLN A 291 16.95 -14.81 8.92
C GLN A 291 16.60 -15.08 10.38
N THR A 292 17.49 -14.73 11.31
CA THR A 292 17.30 -14.90 12.76
C THR A 292 16.86 -13.61 13.43
N HIS A 293 16.45 -12.59 12.65
CA HIS A 293 16.03 -11.30 13.18
C HIS A 293 14.74 -11.43 14.02
N GLU A 294 14.62 -10.67 15.09
CA GLU A 294 13.45 -10.72 15.99
C GLU A 294 12.17 -10.26 15.28
N ASN A 295 12.29 -9.25 14.42
CA ASN A 295 11.22 -8.73 13.57
C ASN A 295 10.84 -9.70 12.43
N ASN A 296 9.58 -10.16 12.42
CA ASN A 296 9.04 -11.09 11.43
C ASN A 296 9.02 -10.53 10.01
N GLU A 297 8.80 -9.23 9.86
CA GLU A 297 8.77 -8.54 8.57
C GLU A 297 10.17 -8.48 7.96
N VAL A 298 11.22 -8.30 8.78
CA VAL A 298 12.62 -8.37 8.33
C VAL A 298 12.96 -9.79 7.88
N ARG A 299 12.54 -10.82 8.64
CA ARG A 299 12.72 -12.23 8.25
C ARG A 299 12.01 -12.54 6.93
N ALA A 300 10.75 -12.13 6.80
CA ALA A 300 9.97 -12.33 5.59
C ALA A 300 10.60 -11.61 4.39
N PHE A 301 11.09 -10.37 4.56
CA PHE A 301 11.85 -9.66 3.54
C PHE A 301 13.10 -10.44 3.13
N SER A 302 13.88 -10.94 4.10
CA SER A 302 15.09 -11.69 3.85
C SER A 302 14.83 -12.94 3.00
N TRP A 303 13.91 -13.80 3.43
CA TRP A 303 13.57 -15.01 2.68
C TRP A 303 13.07 -14.70 1.28
N SER A 304 12.19 -13.71 1.15
CA SER A 304 11.65 -13.29 -0.15
C SER A 304 12.74 -12.75 -1.07
N ALA A 305 13.67 -11.94 -0.56
CA ALA A 305 14.75 -11.36 -1.34
C ALA A 305 15.73 -12.44 -1.83
N GLN A 306 16.00 -13.46 -1.01
CA GLN A 306 16.84 -14.58 -1.43
C GLN A 306 16.14 -15.43 -2.50
N LEU A 307 14.84 -15.71 -2.35
CA LEU A 307 14.04 -16.37 -3.39
C LEU A 307 14.07 -15.58 -4.69
N LEU A 308 13.90 -14.24 -4.62
CA LEU A 308 14.01 -13.38 -5.80
C LEU A 308 15.35 -13.55 -6.51
N LEU A 309 16.46 -13.55 -5.77
CA LEU A 309 17.81 -13.71 -6.32
C LEU A 309 18.00 -15.09 -6.95
N HIS A 310 17.59 -16.17 -6.28
CA HIS A 310 17.73 -17.53 -6.82
C HIS A 310 16.86 -17.77 -8.06
N LEU A 311 15.65 -17.21 -8.08
CA LEU A 311 14.75 -17.29 -9.24
C LEU A 311 15.27 -16.45 -10.41
N SER A 312 15.88 -15.29 -10.13
CA SER A 312 16.41 -14.38 -11.18
C SER A 312 17.78 -14.82 -11.71
N TRP A 313 18.61 -15.46 -10.87
CA TRP A 313 19.99 -15.75 -11.16
C TRP A 313 20.41 -17.10 -10.58
N GLN A 314 20.31 -18.13 -11.42
CA GLN A 314 20.71 -19.50 -11.06
C GLN A 314 22.23 -19.58 -10.89
N SER A 315 22.69 -19.39 -9.65
CA SER A 315 24.08 -19.64 -9.25
C SER A 315 24.20 -21.07 -8.70
N ALA A 316 25.28 -21.76 -9.03
CA ALA A 316 25.64 -23.01 -8.38
C ALA A 316 26.15 -22.74 -6.95
N PRO A 317 25.89 -23.62 -5.96
CA PRO A 317 25.18 -24.91 -6.06
C PRO A 317 23.64 -24.79 -5.97
N PRO A 318 22.89 -25.87 -6.32
CA PRO A 318 21.45 -25.90 -6.15
C PRO A 318 21.05 -25.64 -4.69
N VAL A 319 20.03 -24.82 -4.48
CA VAL A 319 19.48 -24.50 -3.16
C VAL A 319 18.06 -25.05 -3.06
N ASP A 320 17.71 -25.58 -1.90
CA ASP A 320 16.34 -26.01 -1.60
C ASP A 320 15.42 -24.79 -1.43
N MET A 321 14.89 -24.31 -2.56
CA MET A 321 13.94 -23.19 -2.59
C MET A 321 12.59 -23.54 -1.95
N THR A 322 12.22 -24.82 -1.87
CA THR A 322 10.98 -25.25 -1.19
C THR A 322 11.09 -25.06 0.31
N MET A 323 12.25 -25.40 0.90
CA MET A 323 12.55 -25.11 2.30
C MET A 323 12.53 -23.60 2.58
N MET A 324 13.17 -22.80 1.73
CA MET A 324 13.14 -21.33 1.88
C MET A 324 11.72 -20.75 1.80
N ALA A 325 10.90 -21.26 0.88
CA ALA A 325 9.50 -20.88 0.77
C ALA A 325 8.70 -21.28 2.03
N LYS A 326 9.03 -22.42 2.65
CA LYS A 326 8.42 -22.84 3.92
C LYS A 326 8.77 -21.87 5.04
N GLU A 327 10.03 -21.50 5.18
CA GLU A 327 10.45 -20.50 6.18
C GLU A 327 9.81 -19.12 5.92
N LEU A 328 9.66 -18.73 4.65
CA LEU A 328 8.91 -17.53 4.29
C LEU A 328 7.44 -17.61 4.75
N SER A 329 6.75 -18.73 4.51
CA SER A 329 5.36 -18.90 4.97
C SER A 329 5.24 -18.75 6.48
N HIS A 330 6.17 -19.35 7.24
CA HIS A 330 6.20 -19.22 8.70
C HIS A 330 6.41 -17.76 9.15
N ALA A 331 7.35 -17.04 8.55
CA ALA A 331 7.59 -15.63 8.85
C ALA A 331 6.36 -14.75 8.52
N LEU A 332 5.67 -15.04 7.41
CA LEU A 332 4.45 -14.32 7.02
C LEU A 332 3.27 -14.61 7.94
N ASP A 333 3.15 -15.83 8.46
CA ASP A 333 2.11 -16.27 9.42
C ASP A 333 2.30 -15.70 10.83
N CYS A 334 3.54 -15.31 11.19
CA CYS A 334 3.86 -14.75 12.50
C CYS A 334 3.76 -13.21 12.55
N ARG A 335 3.33 -12.56 11.48
CA ARG A 335 3.19 -11.10 11.48
C ARG A 335 2.10 -10.66 12.45
N PRO A 336 2.30 -9.54 13.17
CA PRO A 336 1.32 -9.01 14.10
C PRO A 336 0.03 -8.56 13.40
N PHE A 337 0.13 -8.14 12.13
CA PHE A 337 -1.01 -7.69 11.34
C PHE A 337 -1.17 -8.52 10.06
N PRO A 338 -2.33 -9.17 9.86
CA PRO A 338 -2.63 -9.72 8.57
C PRO A 338 -2.79 -8.58 7.56
N PRO A 339 -2.21 -8.69 6.35
CA PRO A 339 -2.52 -7.78 5.26
C PRO A 339 -3.99 -7.89 4.84
N CYS A 340 -4.58 -6.79 4.34
CA CYS A 340 -5.89 -6.83 3.71
C CYS A 340 -5.83 -7.58 2.37
N SER A 341 -6.97 -8.00 1.82
CA SER A 341 -7.01 -8.81 0.58
C SER A 341 -6.22 -8.18 -0.58
N TYR A 342 -6.28 -6.84 -0.73
CA TYR A 342 -5.50 -6.17 -1.77
C TYR A 342 -3.99 -6.27 -1.56
N MET A 343 -3.52 -6.13 -0.32
CA MET A 343 -2.10 -6.26 -0.02
C MET A 343 -1.60 -7.68 -0.28
N GLU A 344 -2.44 -8.69 -0.16
CA GLU A 344 -2.09 -10.06 -0.52
C GLU A 344 -2.12 -10.31 -2.03
N ILE A 345 -3.15 -9.83 -2.73
CA ILE A 345 -3.23 -9.89 -4.20
C ILE A 345 -1.96 -9.31 -4.83
N THR A 346 -1.42 -8.25 -4.24
CA THR A 346 -0.26 -7.52 -4.77
C THR A 346 1.05 -7.88 -4.05
N SER A 347 1.10 -9.01 -3.33
CA SER A 347 2.25 -9.39 -2.51
C SER A 347 3.34 -10.12 -3.31
N CYS A 348 4.48 -9.45 -3.55
CA CYS A 348 5.67 -10.10 -4.10
C CYS A 348 6.12 -11.33 -3.29
N PRO A 349 6.21 -11.27 -1.94
CA PRO A 349 6.53 -12.45 -1.13
C PRO A 349 5.65 -13.67 -1.41
N LEU A 350 4.33 -13.50 -1.52
CA LEU A 350 3.43 -14.62 -1.76
C LEU A 350 3.68 -15.26 -3.13
N MET A 351 3.89 -14.43 -4.16
CA MET A 351 4.15 -14.89 -5.51
C MET A 351 5.51 -15.61 -5.64
N LEU A 352 6.55 -15.07 -5.01
CA LEU A 352 7.88 -15.68 -5.01
C LEU A 352 7.87 -17.02 -4.26
N GLY A 353 7.22 -17.10 -3.11
CA GLY A 353 7.05 -18.35 -2.36
C GLY A 353 6.28 -19.41 -3.14
N ALA A 354 5.18 -19.03 -3.79
CA ALA A 354 4.43 -19.92 -4.66
C ALA A 354 5.28 -20.43 -5.83
N LEU A 355 6.04 -19.56 -6.49
CA LEU A 355 6.88 -19.93 -7.63
C LEU A 355 8.04 -20.84 -7.23
N ALA A 356 8.67 -20.56 -6.09
CA ALA A 356 9.82 -21.28 -5.54
C ALA A 356 9.47 -22.68 -5.00
N ALA A 357 8.29 -22.86 -4.42
CA ALA A 357 7.90 -24.12 -3.81
C ALA A 357 7.55 -25.19 -4.85
N GLU A 358 8.01 -26.42 -4.63
CA GLU A 358 7.78 -27.57 -5.49
C GLU A 358 6.28 -27.80 -5.76
N LYS A 359 5.95 -28.17 -7.01
CA LYS A 359 4.58 -28.48 -7.42
C LYS A 359 4.03 -29.66 -6.62
N GLY A 360 2.84 -29.50 -6.05
CA GLY A 360 2.20 -30.51 -5.21
C GLY A 360 2.63 -30.49 -3.74
N SER A 361 3.63 -29.68 -3.36
CA SER A 361 4.03 -29.53 -1.95
C SER A 361 2.97 -28.79 -1.12
N GLN A 362 2.92 -29.10 0.18
CA GLN A 362 2.07 -28.36 1.13
C GLN A 362 2.44 -26.87 1.20
N THR A 363 3.74 -26.56 1.10
CA THR A 363 4.24 -25.19 1.06
C THR A 363 3.65 -24.42 -0.11
N ARG A 364 3.69 -24.98 -1.33
CA ARG A 364 3.09 -24.32 -2.51
C ARG A 364 1.58 -24.15 -2.33
N ALA A 365 0.90 -25.17 -1.81
CA ALA A 365 -0.54 -25.12 -1.56
C ALA A 365 -0.92 -24.00 -0.58
N TRP A 366 -0.10 -23.74 0.45
CA TRP A 366 -0.32 -22.63 1.40
C TRP A 366 -0.31 -21.27 0.69
N PHE A 367 0.71 -20.98 -0.13
CA PHE A 367 0.81 -19.72 -0.86
C PHE A 367 -0.35 -19.54 -1.85
N LEU A 368 -0.65 -20.58 -2.65
CA LEU A 368 -1.76 -20.54 -3.61
C LEU A 368 -3.10 -20.34 -2.92
N THR A 369 -3.31 -20.94 -1.75
CA THR A 369 -4.53 -20.76 -0.96
C THR A 369 -4.68 -19.31 -0.53
N LYS A 370 -3.63 -18.71 0.05
CA LYS A 370 -3.64 -17.28 0.44
C LYS A 370 -3.95 -16.38 -0.75
N MET A 371 -3.26 -16.58 -1.89
CA MET A 371 -3.50 -15.80 -3.10
C MET A 371 -4.92 -15.95 -3.65
N ARG A 372 -5.46 -17.18 -3.71
CA ARG A 372 -6.84 -17.43 -4.18
C ARG A 372 -7.88 -16.82 -3.24
N GLN A 373 -7.71 -16.98 -1.93
CA GLN A 373 -8.60 -16.37 -0.94
C GLN A 373 -8.62 -14.84 -1.07
N ALA A 374 -7.45 -14.23 -1.27
CA ALA A 374 -7.33 -12.79 -1.45
C ALA A 374 -8.07 -12.28 -2.71
N VAL A 375 -8.16 -13.09 -3.78
CA VAL A 375 -8.95 -12.79 -4.99
C VAL A 375 -10.45 -13.06 -4.79
N MET A 376 -10.79 -14.22 -4.21
CA MET A 376 -12.18 -14.66 -4.06
C MET A 376 -12.95 -13.79 -3.07
N ALA A 377 -12.33 -13.34 -1.98
CA ALA A 377 -13.02 -12.55 -0.95
C ALA A 377 -13.63 -11.25 -1.51
N PRO A 378 -12.90 -10.45 -2.33
CA PRO A 378 -13.50 -9.37 -3.10
C PRO A 378 -14.55 -9.84 -4.13
N GLN A 379 -14.26 -10.87 -4.94
CA GLN A 379 -15.17 -11.31 -6.01
C GLN A 379 -16.53 -11.77 -5.49
N LEU A 380 -16.57 -12.54 -4.40
CA LEU A 380 -17.79 -13.01 -3.76
C LEU A 380 -18.69 -11.86 -3.27
N ARG A 381 -18.10 -10.69 -3.05
CA ARG A 381 -18.82 -9.48 -2.65
C ARG A 381 -19.19 -8.60 -3.84
N GLY A 382 -18.97 -9.06 -5.07
CA GLY A 382 -19.27 -8.35 -6.32
C GLY A 382 -18.19 -7.36 -6.76
N PHE A 383 -16.97 -7.46 -6.22
CA PHE A 383 -15.84 -6.67 -6.71
C PHE A 383 -15.19 -7.35 -7.91
N ASP A 384 -15.28 -6.69 -9.07
CA ASP A 384 -14.36 -6.98 -10.17
C ASP A 384 -12.94 -6.63 -9.70
N THR A 385 -12.08 -7.63 -9.60
CA THR A 385 -10.79 -7.48 -8.91
C THR A 385 -9.88 -6.59 -9.76
N LYS A 386 -9.76 -5.32 -9.38
CA LYS A 386 -8.87 -4.36 -10.06
C LYS A 386 -7.41 -4.65 -9.69
N ILE A 387 -6.82 -5.66 -10.32
CA ILE A 387 -5.41 -6.04 -10.23
C ILE A 387 -4.50 -5.22 -11.14
N GLU A 388 -4.95 -4.07 -11.62
CA GLU A 388 -4.28 -3.30 -12.67
C GLU A 388 -2.87 -2.84 -12.28
N ILE A 389 -2.62 -2.59 -10.99
CA ILE A 389 -1.26 -2.31 -10.51
C ILE A 389 -0.32 -3.49 -10.78
N LEU A 390 -0.82 -4.71 -10.58
CA LEU A 390 -0.09 -5.95 -10.78
C LEU A 390 0.11 -6.19 -12.27
N ARG A 391 -0.96 -6.03 -13.06
CA ARG A 391 -0.89 -6.11 -14.52
C ARG A 391 0.18 -5.20 -15.09
N ARG A 392 0.21 -3.93 -14.68
CA ARG A 392 1.23 -2.97 -15.14
C ARG A 392 2.63 -3.36 -14.69
N GLY A 393 2.78 -3.77 -13.43
CA GLY A 393 4.05 -4.26 -12.90
C GLY A 393 4.56 -5.47 -13.69
N MET A 394 3.65 -6.33 -14.12
CA MET A 394 3.93 -7.57 -14.83
C MET A 394 3.93 -7.46 -16.37
N ALA A 395 3.53 -6.34 -16.96
CA ALA A 395 3.50 -6.14 -18.41
C ALA A 395 4.91 -6.03 -19.04
N ARG A 396 5.96 -6.12 -18.24
CA ARG A 396 7.36 -5.97 -18.65
C ARG A 396 7.90 -7.29 -19.18
N ASP A 397 7.78 -7.50 -20.49
CA ASP A 397 8.26 -8.73 -21.16
C ASP A 397 9.78 -8.89 -21.17
N ASP A 398 10.49 -7.81 -20.84
CA ASP A 398 11.94 -7.70 -20.81
C ASP A 398 12.54 -8.22 -19.48
N ASP A 399 11.71 -8.61 -18.51
CA ASP A 399 12.15 -9.11 -17.21
C ASP A 399 11.97 -10.63 -17.07
N VAL A 400 13.05 -11.30 -16.64
CA VAL A 400 13.14 -12.76 -16.60
C VAL A 400 12.09 -13.43 -15.71
N LEU A 401 11.60 -12.73 -14.68
CA LEU A 401 10.61 -13.26 -13.74
C LEU A 401 9.17 -12.97 -14.12
N MET A 402 8.91 -12.01 -15.02
CA MET A 402 7.53 -11.59 -15.30
C MET A 402 6.71 -12.68 -15.98
N LYS A 403 7.30 -13.41 -16.93
CA LYS A 403 6.59 -14.53 -17.58
C LYS A 403 6.21 -15.64 -16.59
N PRO A 404 7.13 -16.22 -15.79
CA PRO A 404 6.76 -17.21 -14.77
C PRO A 404 5.68 -16.74 -13.79
N LEU A 405 5.72 -15.45 -13.41
CA LEU A 405 4.72 -14.87 -12.52
C LEU A 405 3.35 -14.75 -13.20
N ARG A 406 3.28 -14.28 -14.45
CA ARG A 406 2.01 -14.24 -15.20
C ARG A 406 1.42 -15.64 -15.42
N ASP A 407 2.28 -16.62 -15.68
CA ASP A 407 1.87 -18.02 -15.84
C ASP A 407 1.30 -18.58 -14.53
N LEU A 408 1.89 -18.24 -13.38
CA LEU A 408 1.34 -18.60 -12.05
C LEU A 408 -0.08 -18.05 -11.86
N TRP A 409 -0.29 -16.77 -12.18
CA TRP A 409 -1.60 -16.12 -12.04
C TRP A 409 -2.65 -16.70 -12.99
N SER A 410 -2.29 -16.86 -14.27
CA SER A 410 -3.22 -17.33 -15.29
C SER A 410 -3.59 -18.79 -15.07
N ASN A 411 -2.60 -19.65 -14.77
CA ASN A 411 -2.80 -21.10 -14.76
C ASN A 411 -3.19 -21.66 -13.39
N GLU A 412 -2.76 -21.04 -12.28
CA GLU A 412 -2.98 -21.59 -10.94
C GLU A 412 -3.95 -20.76 -10.09
N ILE A 413 -4.08 -19.46 -10.34
CA ILE A 413 -5.05 -18.60 -9.64
C ILE A 413 -6.32 -18.40 -10.47
N GLY A 414 -6.24 -18.48 -11.79
CA GLY A 414 -7.37 -18.30 -12.70
C GLY A 414 -7.67 -16.83 -13.00
N VAL A 415 -6.63 -15.98 -12.97
CA VAL A 415 -6.73 -14.54 -13.22
C VAL A 415 -5.74 -14.17 -14.31
N ALA A 416 -6.26 -13.67 -15.43
CA ALA A 416 -5.42 -13.18 -16.52
C ALA A 416 -4.78 -11.83 -16.15
N LEU A 417 -3.46 -11.75 -16.30
CA LEU A 417 -2.67 -10.53 -16.10
C LEU A 417 -2.14 -10.01 -17.44
#